data_AF-A0A369HXX2-F1
#
_entry.id   AF-A0A369HXX2-F1
#
_cell.length_a   1.000
_cell.length_b   1.000
_cell.length_c   1.000
_cell.angle_alpha   90.00
_cell.angle_beta   90.00
_cell.angle_gamma   90.00
#
_symmetry.space_group_name_H-M   'P 1'
#
loop_
_entity.id
_entity.type
_entity.pdbx_description
1 polymer ?
#
loop_
_entity_poly.entity_id
_entity_poly.type
_entity_poly.pdbx_seq_one_letter_code
_entity_poly.pdbx_strand_id
1 'polypeptide(L)'
;MNKILLPLLLTILVSITSFAQSLYNPYSTQRTIRSSSSINNPYGTNPNVKYQEGYQRSNGTYVQGHYKTESNATNIDNFSTQGNTNPYTLQSGTRAQDYSSEALNYGQGQTIQTGSRGGQYYINENGRKTYVPKRSSNNPF
;
A
#
# COMPACT_ATOMS: atom_id res chain seq x y z
N MET A 1 56.24 21.98 5.23
CA MET A 1 54.86 22.53 5.19
C MET A 1 53.89 21.35 5.29
N ASN A 2 53.37 21.10 6.50
CA ASN A 2 52.57 19.91 6.78
C ASN A 2 51.10 20.23 6.48
N LYS A 3 50.52 19.60 5.45
CA LYS A 3 49.11 19.75 5.12
C LYS A 3 48.30 18.77 5.97
N ILE A 4 47.63 19.30 6.99
CA ILE A 4 46.68 18.55 7.80
C ILE A 4 45.39 18.41 6.97
N LEU A 5 45.11 17.20 6.49
CA LEU A 5 43.84 16.83 5.89
C LEU A 5 42.84 16.56 7.02
N LEU A 6 41.86 17.45 7.19
CA LEU A 6 40.68 17.18 8.03
C LEU A 6 39.74 16.22 7.30
N PRO A 7 39.30 15.10 7.90
CA PRO A 7 38.18 14.33 7.36
C PRO A 7 36.86 15.06 7.68
N LEU A 8 36.14 15.45 6.64
CA LEU A 8 34.77 15.97 6.74
C LEU A 8 33.84 14.81 7.14
N LEU A 9 33.46 14.75 8.40
CA LEU A 9 32.50 13.78 8.93
C LEU A 9 31.09 14.15 8.43
N LEU A 10 30.64 13.52 7.34
CA LEU A 10 29.27 13.69 6.83
C LEU A 10 28.32 12.83 7.67
N THR A 11 27.69 13.41 8.69
CA THR A 11 26.65 12.75 9.47
C THR A 11 25.36 12.68 8.66
N ILE A 12 25.08 11.52 8.05
CA ILE A 12 23.79 11.26 7.40
C ILE A 12 22.76 11.01 8.51
N LEU A 13 21.93 12.02 8.80
CA LEU A 13 20.75 11.89 9.64
C LEU A 13 19.72 11.00 8.91
N VAL A 14 19.71 9.70 9.25
CA VAL A 14 18.65 8.78 8.82
C VAL A 14 17.44 9.01 9.73
N SER A 15 16.41 9.68 9.22
CA SER A 15 15.12 9.82 9.89
C SER A 15 14.41 8.46 9.92
N ILE A 16 14.50 7.76 11.04
CA ILE A 16 13.74 6.54 11.29
C ILE A 16 12.32 6.96 11.69
N THR A 17 11.38 6.94 10.75
CA THR A 17 9.95 7.00 11.10
C THR A 17 9.53 5.64 11.63
N SER A 18 9.46 5.50 12.96
CA SER A 18 8.98 4.29 13.63
C SER A 18 7.45 4.33 13.70
N PHE A 19 6.75 3.41 13.03
CA PHE A 19 5.33 3.17 13.25
C PHE A 19 5.17 1.87 14.03
N ALA A 20 4.87 1.98 15.33
CA ALA A 20 4.61 0.82 16.17
C ALA A 20 3.31 0.11 15.72
N GLN A 21 3.35 -1.22 15.61
CA GLN A 21 2.16 -2.04 15.31
C GLN A 21 1.75 -2.76 16.59
N SER A 22 0.48 -2.62 16.97
CA SER A 22 -0.14 -3.32 18.08
C SER A 22 -0.41 -4.78 17.71
N LEU A 23 -0.28 -5.70 18.68
CA LEU A 23 -0.71 -7.10 18.54
C LEU A 23 -2.24 -7.17 18.50
N TYR A 24 -2.82 -6.91 17.33
CA TYR A 24 -4.23 -7.11 17.07
C TYR A 24 -4.55 -8.60 16.86
N ASN A 25 -5.51 -9.13 17.62
CA ASN A 25 -5.97 -10.52 17.55
C ASN A 25 -7.19 -10.65 16.61
N PRO A 26 -7.06 -11.26 15.42
CA PRO A 26 -8.14 -11.30 14.42
C PRO A 26 -9.28 -12.28 14.73
N TYR A 27 -9.24 -13.04 15.84
CA TYR A 27 -10.23 -14.07 16.16
C TYR A 27 -11.47 -13.60 16.96
N SER A 28 -11.70 -12.30 17.18
CA SER A 28 -12.84 -11.82 17.99
C SER A 28 -13.80 -10.86 17.28
N THR A 29 -14.38 -11.29 16.16
CA THR A 29 -15.57 -10.59 15.63
C THR A 29 -16.65 -11.55 15.19
N GLN A 30 -17.13 -12.40 16.11
CA GLN A 30 -18.53 -12.81 16.06
C GLN A 30 -19.38 -11.70 16.66
N ARG A 31 -19.68 -10.68 15.85
CA ARG A 31 -20.64 -9.64 16.22
C ARG A 31 -22.04 -10.17 15.88
N THR A 32 -22.65 -10.88 16.82
CA THR A 32 -24.07 -11.23 16.72
C THR A 32 -24.89 -9.96 16.89
N ILE A 33 -25.28 -9.32 15.79
CA ILE A 33 -26.29 -8.27 15.80
C ILE A 33 -27.49 -8.75 15.01
N ARG A 34 -28.49 -9.22 15.74
CA ARG A 34 -29.87 -9.24 15.26
C ARG A 34 -30.36 -7.81 15.26
N SER A 35 -30.48 -7.18 14.10
CA SER A 35 -31.35 -6.01 13.90
C SER A 35 -31.57 -5.78 12.41
N SER A 36 -32.83 -5.96 12.04
CA SER A 36 -33.44 -5.63 10.76
C SER A 36 -33.32 -4.13 10.46
N SER A 37 -32.53 -3.75 9.47
CA SER A 37 -32.74 -2.57 8.63
C SER A 37 -31.71 -2.56 7.50
N SER A 38 -32.21 -2.37 6.28
CA SER A 38 -31.47 -2.31 5.02
C SER A 38 -30.39 -1.22 5.05
N ILE A 39 -29.13 -1.60 5.29
CA ILE A 39 -27.95 -0.75 5.09
C ILE A 39 -26.95 -1.55 4.26
N ASN A 40 -26.62 -1.01 3.09
CA ASN A 40 -25.72 -1.59 2.10
C ASN A 40 -24.37 -1.97 2.72
N ASN A 41 -23.93 -3.20 2.41
CA ASN A 41 -22.76 -3.90 2.93
C ASN A 41 -21.47 -3.04 2.92
N PRO A 42 -20.86 -2.69 4.09
CA PRO A 42 -19.57 -2.03 4.12
C PRO A 42 -18.51 -3.13 4.00
N TYR A 43 -17.96 -3.34 2.81
CA TYR A 43 -17.01 -4.42 2.53
C TYR A 43 -15.88 -4.44 3.57
N GLY A 44 -15.83 -5.52 4.36
CA GLY A 44 -14.76 -5.76 5.33
C GLY A 44 -13.42 -5.96 4.62
N THR A 45 -12.34 -5.70 5.35
CA THR A 45 -10.99 -6.03 4.87
C THR A 45 -10.82 -7.54 4.74
N ASN A 46 -9.91 -7.99 3.87
CA ASN A 46 -9.63 -9.41 3.70
C ASN A 46 -9.20 -10.01 5.05
N PRO A 47 -9.91 -11.03 5.58
CA PRO A 47 -9.56 -11.62 6.87
C PRO A 47 -8.24 -12.41 6.82
N ASN A 48 -7.79 -12.81 5.63
CA ASN A 48 -6.50 -13.47 5.45
C ASN A 48 -5.39 -12.43 5.47
N VAL A 49 -4.54 -12.52 6.49
CA VAL A 49 -3.46 -11.56 6.77
C VAL A 49 -2.15 -12.30 6.83
N LYS A 50 -1.08 -11.67 6.32
CA LYS A 50 0.29 -12.13 6.53
C LYS A 50 1.20 -11.01 7.02
N TYR A 51 2.25 -11.41 7.72
CA TYR A 51 3.35 -10.54 8.07
C TYR A 51 4.32 -10.44 6.88
N GLN A 52 4.67 -9.21 6.51
CA GLN A 52 5.73 -8.90 5.56
C GLN A 52 6.99 -8.57 6.36
N GLU A 53 8.04 -9.36 6.16
CA GLU A 53 9.35 -9.10 6.78
C GLU A 53 9.92 -7.74 6.36
N GLY A 54 10.67 -7.14 7.29
CA GLY A 54 11.41 -5.92 7.02
C GLY A 54 12.59 -6.16 6.07
N TYR A 55 12.96 -5.15 5.29
CA TYR A 55 14.04 -5.24 4.31
C TYR A 55 14.68 -3.89 4.03
N GLN A 56 15.90 -3.88 3.48
CA GLN A 56 16.58 -2.67 3.05
C GLN A 56 16.33 -2.42 1.55
N ARG A 57 15.92 -1.20 1.19
CA ARG A 57 15.80 -0.77 -0.21
C ARG A 57 17.19 -0.52 -0.81
N SER A 58 17.28 -0.54 -2.14
CA SER A 58 18.54 -0.29 -2.86
C SER A 58 19.16 1.09 -2.61
N ASN A 59 18.36 2.07 -2.15
CA ASN A 59 18.82 3.39 -1.74
C ASN A 59 19.23 3.46 -0.25
N GLY A 60 19.35 2.32 0.43
CA GLY A 60 19.75 2.22 1.84
C GLY A 60 18.61 2.38 2.86
N THR A 61 17.41 2.83 2.45
CA THR A 61 16.28 3.02 3.37
C THR A 61 15.75 1.68 3.89
N TYR A 62 15.73 1.49 5.21
CA TYR A 62 15.11 0.34 5.85
C TYR A 62 13.57 0.43 5.83
N VAL A 63 12.91 -0.67 5.51
CA VAL A 63 11.45 -0.85 5.56
C VAL A 63 11.13 -1.75 6.73
N GLN A 64 10.40 -1.24 7.70
CA GLN A 64 9.94 -2.05 8.83
C GLN A 64 8.94 -3.11 8.36
N GLY A 65 9.02 -4.29 8.96
CA GLY A 65 8.05 -5.36 8.72
C GLY A 65 6.65 -4.96 9.18
N HIS A 66 5.62 -5.45 8.50
CA HIS A 66 4.23 -5.05 8.76
C HIS A 66 3.20 -6.09 8.35
N TYR A 67 2.04 -6.06 9.00
CA TYR A 67 0.90 -6.86 8.58
C TYR A 67 0.19 -6.26 7.38
N LYS A 68 -0.15 -7.13 6.43
CA LYS A 68 -0.93 -6.80 5.24
C LYS A 68 -1.92 -7.93 4.92
N THR A 69 -2.99 -7.57 4.24
CA THR A 69 -3.91 -8.54 3.65
C THR A 69 -3.21 -9.41 2.60
N GLU A 70 -3.67 -10.65 2.48
CA GLU A 70 -3.26 -11.53 1.40
C GLU A 70 -3.70 -10.98 0.04
N SER A 71 -2.87 -11.20 -0.97
CA SER A 71 -3.11 -10.63 -2.31
C SER A 71 -4.14 -11.45 -3.07
N ASN A 72 -5.18 -10.80 -3.60
CA ASN A 72 -6.19 -11.40 -4.46
C ASN A 72 -6.34 -10.58 -5.76
N ALA A 73 -7.45 -10.77 -6.50
CA ALA A 73 -7.68 -10.14 -7.79
C ALA A 73 -7.99 -8.63 -7.74
N THR A 74 -8.32 -8.07 -6.57
CA THR A 74 -8.66 -6.65 -6.39
C THR A 74 -7.88 -6.07 -5.22
N ASN A 75 -7.86 -4.74 -5.09
CA ASN A 75 -7.37 -4.08 -3.90
C ASN A 75 -8.47 -3.66 -2.92
N ILE A 76 -9.75 -3.80 -3.26
CA ILE A 76 -10.88 -3.18 -2.53
C ILE A 76 -10.87 -3.56 -1.03
N ASP A 77 -10.49 -4.78 -0.70
CA ASP A 77 -10.46 -5.34 0.65
C ASP A 77 -9.07 -5.24 1.33
N ASN A 78 -8.09 -4.58 0.72
CA ASN A 78 -6.77 -4.41 1.32
C ASN A 78 -6.78 -3.32 2.42
N PHE A 79 -5.98 -3.51 3.47
CA PHE A 79 -5.80 -2.51 4.54
C PHE A 79 -5.36 -1.13 4.05
N SER A 80 -4.58 -1.09 2.96
CA SER A 80 -4.06 0.16 2.39
C SER A 80 -5.06 0.91 1.52
N THR A 81 -6.22 0.33 1.25
CA THR A 81 -7.24 0.89 0.35
C THR A 81 -8.12 1.90 1.08
N GLN A 82 -8.47 2.98 0.39
CA GLN A 82 -9.27 4.06 0.93
C GLN A 82 -10.61 3.54 1.47
N GLY A 83 -10.96 4.00 2.67
CA GLY A 83 -12.13 3.54 3.42
C GLY A 83 -11.85 2.39 4.39
N ASN A 84 -10.75 1.67 4.20
CA ASN A 84 -10.33 0.60 5.11
C ASN A 84 -9.37 1.11 6.19
N THR A 85 -9.30 0.37 7.30
CA THR A 85 -8.35 0.62 8.38
C THR A 85 -7.51 -0.61 8.62
N ASN A 86 -6.20 -0.44 8.74
CA ASN A 86 -5.32 -1.51 9.21
C ASN A 86 -5.53 -1.70 10.72
N PRO A 87 -6.05 -2.86 11.19
CA PRO A 87 -6.33 -3.03 12.61
C PRO A 87 -5.07 -3.15 13.49
N TYR A 88 -3.91 -3.43 12.90
CA TYR A 88 -2.63 -3.53 13.62
C TYR A 88 -1.99 -2.16 13.87
N THR A 89 -2.23 -1.18 13.01
CA THR A 89 -1.66 0.18 13.14
C THR A 89 -2.69 1.27 13.39
N LEU A 90 -3.98 0.95 13.25
CA LEU A 90 -5.11 1.88 13.26
C LEU A 90 -5.01 2.97 12.18
N GLN A 91 -4.13 2.79 11.18
CA GLN A 91 -3.98 3.71 10.07
C GLN A 91 -5.04 3.44 9.01
N SER A 92 -5.66 4.51 8.53
CA SER A 92 -6.57 4.46 7.38
C SER A 92 -5.80 4.24 6.08
N GLY A 93 -6.36 3.41 5.21
CA GLY A 93 -5.91 3.26 3.85
C GLY A 93 -6.11 4.53 3.03
N THR A 94 -5.24 4.72 2.05
CA THR A 94 -5.18 5.94 1.20
C THR A 94 -5.06 5.61 -0.28
N ARG A 95 -4.95 4.33 -0.65
CA ARG A 95 -4.88 3.90 -2.04
C ARG A 95 -6.27 3.88 -2.64
N ALA A 96 -6.45 4.47 -3.82
CA ALA A 96 -7.72 4.39 -4.53
C ALA A 96 -8.14 2.94 -4.75
N GLN A 97 -9.44 2.70 -4.67
CA GLN A 97 -10.06 1.41 -4.96
C GLN A 97 -9.93 1.09 -6.45
N ASP A 98 -9.71 -0.18 -6.76
CA ASP A 98 -9.79 -0.67 -8.13
C ASP A 98 -11.16 -0.32 -8.72
N TYR A 99 -11.17 0.17 -9.96
CA TYR A 99 -12.33 0.58 -10.73
C TYR A 99 -13.10 1.81 -10.19
N SER A 100 -12.49 2.58 -9.28
CA SER A 100 -13.05 3.86 -8.83
C SER A 100 -12.65 5.03 -9.74
N SER A 101 -13.32 6.17 -9.61
CA SER A 101 -12.95 7.40 -10.33
C SER A 101 -11.57 7.91 -9.91
N GLU A 102 -11.20 7.75 -8.63
CA GLU A 102 -9.90 8.15 -8.10
C GLU A 102 -8.74 7.32 -8.67
N ALA A 103 -9.00 6.08 -9.11
CA ALA A 103 -8.00 5.25 -9.79
C ALA A 103 -7.48 5.91 -11.07
N LEU A 104 -8.28 6.74 -11.74
CA LEU A 104 -7.91 7.44 -12.97
C LEU A 104 -6.80 8.47 -12.75
N ASN A 105 -6.67 9.01 -11.52
CA ASN A 105 -5.65 10.00 -11.18
C ASN A 105 -4.24 9.40 -11.07
N TYR A 106 -4.13 8.10 -10.81
CA TYR A 106 -2.83 7.44 -10.74
C TYR A 106 -2.20 7.43 -12.14
N GLY A 107 -0.91 7.76 -12.29
CA GLY A 107 -0.24 7.72 -13.60
C GLY A 107 -0.98 8.48 -14.71
N GLN A 108 -1.67 9.58 -14.37
CA GLN A 108 -2.33 10.44 -15.35
C GLN A 108 -1.32 10.88 -16.43
N GLY A 109 -1.73 10.85 -17.70
CA GLY A 109 -0.86 11.16 -18.84
C GLY A 109 0.11 10.03 -19.24
N GLN A 110 0.13 8.91 -18.50
CA GLN A 110 0.95 7.74 -18.85
C GLN A 110 0.14 6.71 -19.65
N THR A 111 0.80 6.01 -20.56
CA THR A 111 0.21 4.84 -21.23
C THR A 111 0.16 3.67 -20.25
N ILE A 112 -1.05 3.28 -19.87
CA ILE A 112 -1.28 2.17 -18.94
C ILE A 112 -1.29 0.84 -19.71
N GLN A 113 -0.51 -0.12 -19.23
CA GLN A 113 -0.43 -1.48 -19.74
C GLN A 113 -1.00 -2.46 -18.73
N THR A 114 -1.54 -3.57 -19.23
CA THR A 114 -2.02 -4.70 -18.41
C THR A 114 -1.03 -5.84 -18.51
N GLY A 115 -0.50 -6.30 -17.39
CA GLY A 115 0.38 -7.47 -17.34
C GLY A 115 -0.40 -8.79 -17.44
N SER A 116 0.32 -9.89 -17.68
CA SER A 116 -0.25 -11.24 -17.80
C SER A 116 -1.05 -11.70 -16.57
N ARG A 117 -0.80 -11.12 -15.40
CA ARG A 117 -1.52 -11.38 -14.14
C ARG A 117 -2.66 -10.40 -13.88
N GLY A 118 -3.05 -9.60 -14.87
CA GLY A 118 -4.13 -8.62 -14.81
C GLY A 118 -3.82 -7.34 -14.01
N GLY A 119 -2.61 -7.18 -13.47
CA GLY A 119 -2.18 -5.94 -12.83
C GLY A 119 -1.90 -4.85 -13.86
N GLN A 120 -2.35 -3.62 -13.58
CA GLN A 120 -2.11 -2.47 -14.46
C GLN A 120 -0.90 -1.65 -14.00
N TYR A 121 -0.10 -1.15 -14.94
CA TYR A 121 1.11 -0.39 -14.67
C TYR A 121 1.45 0.56 -15.82
N TYR A 122 2.34 1.52 -15.57
CA TYR A 122 3.07 2.25 -16.62
C TYR A 122 4.58 2.06 -16.44
N ILE A 123 5.36 2.39 -17.47
CA ILE A 123 6.82 2.44 -17.38
C ILE A 123 7.20 3.87 -17.02
N ASN A 124 7.82 4.07 -15.86
CA ASN A 124 8.28 5.39 -15.43
C ASN A 124 9.56 5.83 -16.16
N GLU A 125 10.00 7.06 -15.93
CA GLU A 125 11.19 7.67 -16.56
C GLU A 125 12.48 6.86 -16.32
N ASN A 126 12.54 6.08 -15.24
CA ASN A 126 13.67 5.20 -14.94
C ASN A 126 13.57 3.82 -15.61
N GLY A 127 12.62 3.63 -16.54
CA GLY A 127 12.38 2.35 -17.23
C GLY A 127 11.73 1.28 -16.34
N ARG A 128 11.21 1.63 -15.15
CA ARG A 128 10.65 0.66 -14.20
C ARG A 128 9.13 0.64 -14.25
N LYS A 129 8.54 -0.54 -14.02
CA LYS A 129 7.09 -0.70 -13.87
C LYS A 129 6.61 -0.02 -12.58
N THR A 130 5.68 0.91 -12.71
CA THR A 130 4.93 1.49 -11.60
C THR A 130 3.48 1.00 -11.68
N TYR A 131 3.08 0.16 -10.71
CA TYR A 131 1.72 -0.38 -10.65
C TYR A 131 0.73 0.69 -10.18
N VAL A 132 -0.47 0.63 -10.75
CA VAL A 132 -1.60 1.53 -10.46
C VAL A 132 -2.84 0.70 -10.11
N PRO A 133 -3.81 1.27 -9.36
CA PRO A 133 -5.12 0.64 -9.23
C PRO A 133 -5.73 0.36 -10.59
N LYS A 134 -6.45 -0.76 -10.70
CA LYS A 134 -7.06 -1.19 -11.95
C LYS A 134 -8.14 -0.20 -12.36
N ARG A 135 -8.22 0.06 -13.66
CA ARG A 135 -9.22 0.94 -14.26
C ARG A 135 -10.06 0.12 -15.22
N SER A 136 -11.33 0.50 -15.37
CA SER A 136 -12.17 -0.05 -16.41
C SER A 136 -11.58 0.35 -17.76
N SER A 137 -11.55 -0.60 -18.70
CA SER A 137 -11.08 -0.38 -20.07
C SER A 137 -12.10 0.42 -20.89
N ASN A 138 -12.51 1.59 -20.41
CA ASN A 138 -13.17 2.57 -21.25
C ASN A 138 -12.05 3.42 -21.85
N ASN A 139 -11.52 2.91 -22.96
CA ASN A 139 -10.45 3.50 -23.74
C ASN A 139 -10.82 4.94 -24.15
N PRO A 140 -10.17 6.01 -23.63
CA PRO A 140 -10.38 7.36 -24.11
C PRO A 140 -9.29 7.74 -25.12
N PHE A 141 -9.05 6.85 -26.08
CA PHE A 141 -8.31 7.14 -27.31
C PHE A 141 -9.15 6.65 -28.47
#